data_AF-A0A1G0WPN3-F1
#
_entry.id   AF-A0A1G0WPN3-F1
#
_cell.length_a   1.000
_cell.length_b   1.000
_cell.length_c   1.000
_cell.angle_alpha   90.00
_cell.angle_beta   90.00
_cell.angle_gamma   90.00
#
_symmetry.space_group_name_H-M   'P 1'
#
loop_
_entity.id
_entity.type
_entity.pdbx_description
1 polymer ?
#
loop_
_entity_poly.entity_id
_entity_poly.type
_entity_poly.pdbx_seq_one_letter_code
_entity_poly.pdbx_strand_id
1 'polypeptide(L)' 'MKHRDLVRLLEKNGCFLKRHGANHDIYMNQNNGRKAPVPRHREIKETMVLVIKKTTWDRLIINEMFIE' A
#
# COMPACT_ATOMS: atom_id res chain seq x y z
N MET A 1 10.00 -3.22 -6.36
CA MET A 1 9.02 -2.85 -7.40
C MET A 1 9.12 -1.35 -7.74
N LYS A 2 8.64 -0.92 -8.91
CA LYS A 2 8.56 0.52 -9.23
C LYS A 2 7.43 1.18 -8.45
N HIS A 3 7.61 2.44 -8.04
CA HIS A 3 6.58 3.22 -7.32
C HIS A 3 5.22 3.22 -8.04
N ARG A 4 5.21 3.42 -9.37
CA ARG A 4 3.98 3.39 -10.17
C ARG A 4 3.22 2.07 -10.09
N ASP A 5 3.94 0.95 -9.96
CA ASP A 5 3.34 -0.38 -9.90
C ASP A 5 2.73 -0.59 -8.51
N LEU A 6 3.37 -0.05 -7.45
CA LEU A 6 2.82 -0.05 -6.09
C LEU A 6 1.54 0.77 -6.01
N VAL A 7 1.53 1.98 -6.58
CA VAL A 7 0.33 2.85 -6.59
C VAL A 7 -0.84 2.15 -7.27
N ARG A 8 -0.64 1.59 -8.46
CA ARG A 8 -1.67 0.82 -9.17
C ARG A 8 -2.19 -0.37 -8.35
N LEU A 9 -1.28 -1.09 -7.67
CA LEU A 9 -1.66 -2.20 -6.80
C LEU A 9 -2.52 -1.73 -5.63
N LEU A 10 -2.16 -0.60 -5.00
CA LEU A 10 -2.92 -0.01 -3.90
C LEU A 10 -4.32 0.42 -4.36
N GLU A 11 -4.42 1.14 -5.48
CA GLU A 11 -5.69 1.58 -6.07
C GLU A 11 -6.60 0.40 -6.42
N LYS A 12 -6.06 -0.64 -7.05
CA LYS A 12 -6.81 -1.87 -7.36
C LYS A 12 -7.37 -2.55 -6.12
N ASN A 13 -6.73 -2.38 -4.96
CA ASN A 13 -7.15 -2.95 -3.68
C ASN A 13 -7.92 -1.95 -2.80
N GLY A 14 -8.54 -0.93 -3.41
CA GLY A 14 -9.42 0.02 -2.71
C GLY A 14 -8.68 1.04 -1.86
N CYS A 15 -7.38 1.24 -2.08
CA CYS A 15 -6.65 2.34 -1.45
C CYS A 15 -6.66 3.58 -2.33
N PHE A 16 -6.71 4.76 -1.71
CA PHE A 16 -6.63 6.04 -2.41
C PHE A 16 -5.59 6.95 -1.75
N LEU A 17 -5.06 7.90 -2.53
CA LEU A 17 -4.20 8.95 -2.01
C LEU A 17 -5.02 9.86 -1.08
N LYS A 18 -4.76 9.77 0.22
CA LYS A 18 -5.44 10.59 1.22
C LYS A 18 -4.87 12.00 1.31
N ARG A 19 -3.54 12.12 1.29
CA ARG A 19 -2.82 13.40 1.32
C ARG A 19 -1.34 13.23 0.96
N HIS A 20 -0.75 14.31 0.47
CA HIS A 20 0.70 14.43 0.38
C HIS A 20 1.30 14.73 1.76
N GLY A 21 2.35 14.01 2.14
CA GLY A 21 3.26 14.38 3.23
C GLY A 21 4.53 15.04 2.70
N ALA A 22 5.50 15.31 3.58
CA ALA A 22 6.77 15.90 3.18
C ALA A 22 7.56 14.97 2.22
N ASN A 23 7.96 13.80 2.72
CA ASN A 23 8.79 12.84 1.97
C ASN A 23 8.01 11.63 1.41
N HIS A 24 6.74 11.49 1.78
CA HIS A 24 5.90 10.37 1.41
C HIS A 24 4.46 10.81 1.18
N ASP A 25 3.72 10.03 0.42
CA ASP A 25 2.27 10.15 0.30
C ASP A 25 1.58 9.26 1.33
N ILE A 26 0.41 9.64 1.81
CA ILE A 26 -0.40 8.80 2.69
C ILE A 26 -1.49 8.16 1.86
N TYR A 27 -1.47 6.84 1.73
CA TYR A 27 -2.56 6.07 1.14
C TYR A 27 -3.46 5.53 2.25
N MET A 28 -4.77 5.51 2.01
CA MET A 28 -5.78 4.96 2.91
C MET A 28 -6.66 3.98 2.17
N ASN A 29 -6.93 2.83 2.77
CA ASN A 29 -7.91 1.88 2.26
C ASN A 29 -9.33 2.33 2.65
N GLN A 30 -10.22 2.44 1.66
CA GLN A 30 -11.58 2.92 1.85
C GLN A 30 -12.44 1.95 2.67
N ASN A 31 -12.18 0.65 2.58
CA ASN A 31 -13.04 -0.38 3.17
C ASN A 31 -12.80 -0.56 4.67
N ASN A 32 -11.56 -0.37 5.14
CA ASN A 32 -11.18 -0.60 6.53
C ASN A 32 -10.56 0.63 7.23
N GLY A 33 -10.39 1.75 6.52
CA GLY A 33 -9.84 3.00 7.06
C GLY A 33 -8.34 2.95 7.41
N ARG A 34 -7.63 1.84 7.16
CA ARG A 34 -6.20 1.70 7.46
C ARG A 34 -5.37 2.52 6.48
N LYS A 35 -4.24 3.04 6.94
CA LYS A 35 -3.38 3.97 6.17
C LYS A 35 -1.91 3.64 6.29
N ALA A 36 -1.15 3.91 5.23
CA ALA A 36 0.30 3.73 5.21
C ALA A 36 1.01 4.87 4.45
N PRO A 37 2.24 5.23 4.86
CA PRO A 37 3.10 6.11 4.07
C PRO A 37 3.69 5.34 2.87
N VAL A 38 3.67 5.96 1.70
CA VAL A 38 4.22 5.46 0.44
C VAL A 38 5.34 6.40 -0.02
N PRO A 39 6.60 5.95 -0.10
CA PRO A 39 7.72 6.79 -0.52
C PRO A 39 7.64 7.12 -2.02
N ARG A 40 8.04 8.34 -2.42
CA ARG A 40 7.94 8.80 -3.82
C ARG A 40 9.13 8.43 -4.71
N HIS A 41 10.16 7.76 -4.18
CA HIS A 41 11.31 7.37 -4.99
C HIS A 41 10.98 6.23 -5.96
N ARG A 42 11.67 6.20 -7.10
CA ARG A 42 11.32 5.33 -8.24
C ARG A 42 11.28 3.84 -7.92
N GLU A 43 12.23 3.34 -7.15
CA GLU A 43 12.38 1.91 -6.83
C GLU A 43 12.11 1.65 -5.35
N ILE A 44 11.14 0.79 -5.04
CA ILE A 44 10.74 0.45 -3.67
C ILE A 44 11.16 -0.98 -3.35
N LYS A 45 11.86 -1.14 -2.22
CA LYS A 45 12.28 -2.45 -1.70
C LYS A 45 11.06 -3.33 -1.45
N GLU A 46 11.14 -4.60 -1.81
CA GLU A 46 10.04 -5.55 -1.65
C GLU A 46 9.58 -5.66 -0.19
N THR A 47 10.52 -5.61 0.76
CA THR A 47 10.19 -5.59 2.20
C THR A 47 9.29 -4.41 2.59
N MET A 48 9.51 -3.22 2.01
CA MET A 48 8.68 -2.05 2.24
C MET A 48 7.28 -2.21 1.62
N VAL A 49 7.22 -2.82 0.44
CA VAL A 49 5.96 -3.15 -0.23
C VAL A 49 5.12 -4.09 0.65
N LEU A 50 5.72 -5.14 1.20
CA LEU A 50 5.04 -6.08 2.11
C LEU A 50 4.52 -5.39 3.38
N VAL A 51 5.28 -4.47 3.96
CA VAL A 51 4.85 -3.68 5.11
C VAL A 51 3.65 -2.80 4.76
N ILE A 52 3.69 -2.08 3.64
CA ILE A 52 2.58 -1.23 3.18
C ILE A 52 1.33 -2.09 2.98
N LYS A 53 1.44 -3.19 2.22
CA LYS A 53 0.37 -4.17 1.99
C LYS A 53 -0.27 -4.65 3.30
N LYS A 54 0.53 -5.15 4.24
CA LYS A 54 0.07 -5.63 5.56
C LYS A 54 -0.59 -4.53 6.39
N THR A 55 -0.18 -3.29 6.18
CA THR A 55 -0.71 -2.12 6.90
C THR A 55 -2.05 -1.67 6.33
N THR A 56 -2.25 -1.73 5.02
CA THR A 56 -3.47 -1.22 4.37
C THR A 56 -4.54 -2.28 4.14
N TRP A 57 -4.16 -3.55 3.93
CA TRP A 57 -5.12 -4.60 3.62
C TRP A 57 -5.81 -5.17 4.85
N ASP A 58 -6.99 -5.74 4.61
CA ASP A 58 -7.71 -6.47 5.65
C ASP A 58 -6.96 -7.76 6.02
N ARG A 59 -6.99 -8.13 7.30
CA ARG A 59 -6.38 -9.38 7.79
C ARG A 59 -6.97 -10.60 7.10
N LEU A 60 -8.24 -10.54 6.71
CA LEU A 60 -8.91 -11.62 5.97
C LEU A 60 -8.27 -11.86 4.60
N ILE A 61 -7.94 -10.81 3.85
CA ILE A 61 -7.28 -10.91 2.53
C ILE A 61 -5.83 -11.40 2.67
N ILE A 62 -5.14 -11.05 3.76
CA ILE A 62 -3.78 -11.52 4.01
C ILE A 62 -3.75 -13.05 4.16
N ASN A 63 -4.74 -13.66 4.81
CA ASN A 63 -4.76 -15.11 4.94
C ASN A 63 -5.01 -15.83 3.61
N GLU A 64 -5.71 -15.23 2.65
CA GLU A 64 -5.91 -15.83 1.31
C GLU A 64 -4.70 -15.65 0.39
N MET A 65 -3.94 -14.54 0.51
CA MET A 65 -2.78 -14.24 -0.34
C MET A 65 -1.48 -14.95 0.05
N PHE A 66 -1.44 -15.63 1.20
CA PHE A 66 -0.26 -16.38 1.69
C PHE A 66 -0.52 -17.90 1.78
N ILE A 67 -1.64 -18.39 1.24
CA ILE A 67 -1.85 -19.83 0.98
C ILE A 67 -1.51 -20.08 -0.49
N GLU A 68 -0.21 -20.14 -0.78
CA GLU A 68 0.41 -20.91 -1.87
C GLU A 68 1.76 -21.41 -1.38
#